data_AF-A0A7Y6CE42-F1
#
_entry.id   AF-A0A7Y6CE42-F1
#
_cell.length_a   1.000
_cell.length_b   1.000
_cell.length_c   1.000
_cell.angle_alpha   90.00
_cell.angle_beta   90.00
_cell.angle_gamma   90.00
#
_symmetry.space_group_name_H-M   'P 1'
#
loop_
_entity.id
_entity.type
_entity.pdbx_description
1 polymer ?
#
loop_
_entity_poly.entity_id
_entity_poly.type
_entity_poly.pdbx_seq_one_letter_code
_entity_poly.pdbx_strand_id
1 'polypeptide(L)'
;MVALVVLLVGVAHPPRAFVAAGTTRVPLAISSWCWDRHCGAPLIRSRRGVNVTRGAALHLELSADPLESTVTVGGAPAVVTLRGRDVSWVATRGGGVSAFVRYRRGWVVYTARLAVH
;
A
#
# COMPACT_ATOMS: atom_id res chain seq x y z
N MET A 1 -22.20 26.08 20.58
CA MET A 1 -21.85 25.08 19.54
C MET A 1 -20.56 25.55 18.89
N VAL A 2 -19.42 24.92 19.22
CA VAL A 2 -18.14 25.25 18.60
C VAL A 2 -18.06 24.45 17.29
N ALA A 3 -18.19 25.15 16.17
CA ALA A 3 -17.97 24.58 14.85
C ALA A 3 -16.49 24.22 14.72
N LEU A 4 -16.19 22.93 14.86
CA LEU A 4 -14.88 22.35 14.58
C LEU A 4 -14.67 22.37 13.07
N VAL A 5 -14.24 23.51 12.53
CA VAL A 5 -13.71 23.60 11.17
C VAL A 5 -12.34 22.95 11.19
N VAL A 6 -12.30 21.62 11.00
CA VAL A 6 -11.08 20.93 10.60
C VAL A 6 -10.79 21.40 9.18
N LEU A 7 -10.01 22.48 9.05
CA LEU A 7 -9.33 22.81 7.81
C LEU A 7 -8.47 21.58 7.46
N LEU A 8 -8.97 20.78 6.54
CA LEU A 8 -8.20 19.83 5.76
C LEU A 8 -7.17 20.65 5.00
N VAL A 9 -6.07 21.00 5.66
CA VAL A 9 -4.84 21.33 4.98
C VAL A 9 -4.57 20.12 4.11
N GLY A 10 -4.90 20.25 2.82
CA GLY A 10 -4.65 19.27 1.78
C GLY A 10 -3.15 19.18 1.63
N VAL A 11 -2.51 18.48 2.57
CA VAL A 11 -1.09 18.23 2.49
C VAL A 11 -0.92 17.39 1.24
N ALA A 12 -0.13 17.89 0.30
CA ALA A 12 0.22 17.27 -0.97
C ALA A 12 1.07 16.00 -0.75
N HIS A 13 0.59 15.09 0.08
CA HIS A 13 1.23 13.83 0.41
C HIS A 13 0.28 12.71 -0.01
N PRO A 14 0.83 11.64 -0.58
CA PRO A 14 0.03 10.50 -0.99
C PRO A 14 -0.63 9.84 0.23
N PRO A 15 -1.77 9.16 0.02
CA PRO A 15 -2.44 8.40 1.07
C PRO A 15 -1.51 7.40 1.75
N ARG A 16 -1.80 7.10 3.03
CA ARG A 16 -1.12 6.01 3.74
C ARG A 16 -1.75 4.68 3.37
N ALA A 17 -0.94 3.63 3.40
CA ALA A 17 -1.37 2.26 3.18
C ALA A 17 -0.68 1.30 4.15
N PHE A 18 -1.36 0.21 4.47
CA PHE A 18 -0.87 -0.84 5.36
C PHE A 18 -0.97 -2.19 4.67
N VAL A 19 -0.08 -3.11 5.01
CA VAL A 19 -0.26 -4.53 4.70
C VAL A 19 -0.65 -5.26 5.97
N ALA A 20 -1.71 -6.05 5.88
CA ALA A 20 -2.27 -6.83 6.97
C ALA A 20 -2.26 -8.33 6.65
N ALA A 21 -1.96 -9.13 7.67
CA ALA A 21 -2.03 -10.59 7.66
C ALA A 21 -2.54 -11.07 9.03
N GLY A 22 -3.79 -11.53 9.09
CA GLY A 22 -4.45 -11.85 10.36
C GLY A 22 -4.48 -10.62 11.28
N THR A 23 -3.86 -10.74 12.47
CA THR A 23 -3.76 -9.63 13.45
C THR A 23 -2.55 -8.72 13.20
N THR A 24 -1.64 -9.09 12.30
CA THR A 24 -0.44 -8.30 12.02
C THR A 24 -0.75 -7.21 11.01
N ARG A 25 -0.38 -5.97 11.34
CA ARG A 25 -0.56 -4.80 10.45
C ARG A 25 0.73 -3.98 10.39
N VAL A 26 1.26 -3.80 9.19
CA VAL A 26 2.54 -3.12 8.97
C VAL A 26 2.34 -1.93 8.03
N PRO A 27 2.80 -0.71 8.40
CA PRO A 27 2.74 0.43 7.50
C PRO A 27 3.66 0.21 6.31
N LEU A 28 3.17 0.54 5.12
CA LEU A 28 3.97 0.53 3.91
C LEU A 28 4.81 1.80 3.79
N ALA A 29 6.04 1.66 3.30
CA ALA A 29 6.83 2.81 2.90
C ALA A 29 6.39 3.28 1.51
N ILE A 30 6.48 4.57 1.23
CA ILE A 30 6.26 5.11 -0.11
C ILE A 30 7.62 5.22 -0.79
N SER A 31 7.80 4.55 -1.92
CA SER A 31 9.02 4.69 -2.73
C SER A 31 8.94 5.87 -3.67
N SER A 32 7.78 6.07 -4.30
CA SER A 32 7.49 7.15 -5.23
C SER A 32 6.00 7.43 -5.33
N TRP A 33 5.65 8.64 -5.74
CA TRP A 33 4.26 9.09 -5.89
C TRP A 33 4.16 10.32 -6.79
N CYS A 34 2.98 10.50 -7.38
CA CYS A 34 2.51 11.78 -7.89
C CYS A 34 1.09 12.02 -7.40
N TRP A 35 0.80 13.22 -6.92
CA TRP A 35 -0.50 13.62 -6.39
C TRP A 35 -0.82 15.04 -6.84
N ASP A 36 -1.89 15.18 -7.60
CA ASP A 36 -2.26 16.35 -8.37
C ASP A 36 -1.09 16.86 -9.24
N ARG A 37 -0.42 17.94 -8.80
CA ARG A 37 0.74 18.54 -9.50
C ARG A 37 2.09 18.29 -8.83
N HIS A 38 2.11 17.52 -7.76
CA HIS A 38 3.30 17.27 -6.97
C HIS A 38 3.76 15.83 -7.16
N CYS A 39 5.07 15.62 -7.29
CA CYS A 39 5.66 14.29 -7.34
C CYS A 39 6.80 14.19 -6.35
N GLY A 40 7.01 13.00 -5.81
CA GLY A 40 8.10 12.72 -4.91
C GLY A 40 8.60 11.29 -5.08
N ALA A 41 9.91 11.11 -5.00
CA ALA A 41 10.55 9.80 -5.01
C ALA A 41 11.53 9.70 -3.84
N PRO A 42 11.03 9.59 -2.59
CA PRO A 42 11.91 9.53 -1.44
C PRO A 42 12.74 8.24 -1.39
N LEU A 43 12.48 7.25 -2.28
CA LEU A 43 13.21 5.99 -2.43
C LEU A 43 13.37 5.22 -1.11
N ILE A 44 12.40 5.38 -0.21
CA ILE A 44 12.43 4.74 1.11
C ILE A 44 12.12 3.26 0.92
N ARG A 45 13.10 2.41 1.21
CA ARG A 45 12.86 0.98 1.39
C ARG A 45 12.25 0.76 2.78
N SER A 46 11.09 0.12 2.82
CA SER A 46 10.56 -0.37 4.10
C SER A 46 11.52 -1.40 4.69
N ARG A 47 11.95 -1.15 5.94
CA ARG A 47 12.69 -2.12 6.76
C ARG A 47 11.76 -3.05 7.53
N ARG A 48 10.44 -2.80 7.52
CA ARG A 48 9.45 -3.59 8.25
C ARG A 48 8.91 -4.68 7.33
N GLY A 49 8.97 -5.92 7.82
CA GLY A 49 8.47 -7.10 7.14
C GLY A 49 7.22 -7.64 7.79
N VAL A 50 6.39 -8.30 7.00
CA VAL A 50 5.32 -9.19 7.50
C VAL A 50 5.83 -10.62 7.39
N ASN A 51 5.72 -11.39 8.46
CA ASN A 51 5.97 -12.83 8.44
C ASN A 51 4.64 -13.55 8.28
N VAL A 52 4.52 -14.39 7.26
CA VAL A 52 3.30 -15.16 7.00
C VAL A 52 3.66 -16.59 6.60
N THR A 53 2.68 -17.48 6.74
CA THR A 53 2.77 -18.82 6.14
C THR A 53 2.43 -18.74 4.65
N ARG A 54 3.02 -19.65 3.86
CA ARG A 54 2.60 -19.82 2.47
C ARG A 54 1.10 -20.15 2.41
N GLY A 55 0.37 -19.48 1.52
CA GLY A 55 -1.07 -19.62 1.37
C GLY A 55 -1.89 -18.66 2.25
N ALA A 56 -1.25 -17.89 3.14
CA ALA A 56 -1.94 -16.88 3.93
C ALA A 56 -2.54 -15.78 3.05
N ALA A 57 -3.75 -15.32 3.42
CA ALA A 57 -4.37 -14.15 2.83
C ALA A 57 -3.69 -12.87 3.35
N LEU A 58 -3.33 -12.00 2.42
CA LEU A 58 -2.77 -10.69 2.66
C LEU A 58 -3.74 -9.63 2.17
N HIS A 59 -3.78 -8.51 2.89
CA HIS A 59 -4.64 -7.38 2.58
C HIS A 59 -3.81 -6.09 2.56
N LEU A 60 -3.90 -5.34 1.47
CA LEU A 60 -3.49 -3.95 1.38
C LEU A 60 -4.68 -3.11 1.83
N GLU A 61 -4.56 -2.42 2.96
CA GLU A 61 -5.57 -1.49 3.43
C GLU A 61 -5.22 -0.08 2.94
N LEU A 62 -6.04 0.45 2.05
CA LEU A 62 -5.87 1.79 1.49
C LEU A 62 -6.76 2.79 2.23
N SER A 63 -6.28 4.03 2.34
CA SER A 63 -7.07 5.12 2.95
C SER A 63 -8.08 5.76 2.00
N ALA A 64 -8.04 5.43 0.70
CA ALA A 64 -8.97 5.91 -0.32
C ALA A 64 -9.21 4.82 -1.39
N ASP A 65 -10.32 4.93 -2.12
CA ASP A 65 -10.65 3.98 -3.19
C ASP A 65 -9.69 4.15 -4.38
N PRO A 66 -8.90 3.12 -4.72
CA PRO A 66 -8.08 3.15 -5.91
C PRO A 66 -8.93 2.88 -7.16
N LEU A 67 -8.45 3.38 -8.29
CA LEU A 67 -8.95 3.01 -9.61
C LEU A 67 -8.35 1.67 -10.05
N GLU A 68 -7.07 1.45 -9.75
CA GLU A 68 -6.32 0.26 -10.10
C GLU A 68 -5.26 -0.03 -9.04
N SER A 69 -4.92 -1.31 -8.89
CA SER A 69 -3.76 -1.72 -8.12
C SER A 69 -3.07 -2.92 -8.75
N THR A 70 -1.74 -2.88 -8.76
CA THR A 70 -0.89 -4.01 -9.10
C THR A 70 0.06 -4.28 -7.95
N VAL A 71 0.25 -5.56 -7.61
CA VAL A 71 1.18 -5.98 -6.58
C VAL A 71 2.21 -6.90 -7.19
N THR A 72 3.47 -6.64 -6.88
CA THR A 72 4.58 -7.54 -7.16
C THR A 72 5.20 -7.96 -5.84
N VAL A 73 5.58 -9.23 -5.76
CA VAL A 73 6.27 -9.81 -4.61
C VAL A 73 7.53 -10.45 -5.14
N GLY A 74 8.69 -10.28 -4.51
CA GLY A 74 9.95 -10.89 -4.97
C GLY A 74 10.24 -10.71 -6.47
N GLY A 75 9.83 -9.57 -7.06
CA GLY A 75 10.07 -9.25 -8.48
C GLY A 75 9.13 -9.91 -9.50
N ALA A 76 8.06 -10.60 -9.10
CA ALA A 76 7.04 -11.01 -10.08
C ALA A 76 5.61 -10.59 -9.67
N PRO A 77 4.65 -10.58 -10.60
CA PRO A 77 3.27 -10.22 -10.30
C PRO A 77 2.62 -11.16 -9.29
N ALA A 78 1.74 -10.60 -8.45
CA ALA A 78 0.78 -11.33 -7.64
C ALA A 78 -0.61 -11.18 -8.28
N VAL A 79 -1.42 -12.23 -8.23
CA VAL A 79 -2.83 -12.15 -8.59
C VAL A 79 -3.57 -11.46 -7.45
N VAL A 80 -4.13 -10.30 -7.73
CA VAL A 80 -4.79 -9.45 -6.74
C VAL A 80 -6.28 -9.37 -6.99
N THR A 81 -7.05 -9.21 -5.93
CA THR A 81 -8.46 -8.83 -5.98
C THR A 81 -8.60 -7.44 -5.39
N LEU A 82 -9.26 -6.52 -6.09
CA LEU A 82 -9.58 -5.18 -5.60
C LEU A 82 -11.07 -5.12 -5.22
N ARG A 83 -11.36 -4.72 -3.97
CA ARG A 83 -12.73 -4.47 -3.48
C ARG A 83 -12.76 -3.21 -2.63
N GLY A 84 -13.33 -2.13 -3.15
CA GLY A 84 -13.30 -0.83 -2.47
C GLY A 84 -11.86 -0.42 -2.19
N ARG A 85 -11.51 -0.25 -0.91
CA ARG A 85 -10.17 0.16 -0.47
C ARG A 85 -9.23 -1.01 -0.16
N ASP A 86 -9.69 -2.23 -0.33
CA ASP A 86 -8.92 -3.42 0.00
C ASP A 86 -8.37 -4.07 -1.26
N VAL A 87 -7.05 -4.27 -1.30
CA VAL A 87 -6.38 -5.09 -2.32
C VAL A 87 -5.89 -6.37 -1.65
N SER A 88 -6.45 -7.52 -2.00
CA SER A 88 -6.08 -8.79 -1.38
C SER A 88 -5.34 -9.71 -2.33
N TRP A 89 -4.45 -10.53 -1.79
CA TRP A 89 -3.76 -11.60 -2.51
C TRP A 89 -3.33 -12.72 -1.58
N VAL A 90 -2.87 -13.83 -2.15
CA VAL A 90 -2.35 -14.98 -1.40
C VAL A 90 -0.82 -14.97 -1.40
N ALA A 91 -0.24 -15.17 -0.22
CA ALA A 91 1.21 -15.26 -0.04
C ALA A 91 1.77 -16.56 -0.65
N THR A 92 2.25 -16.51 -1.89
CA THR A 92 2.86 -17.68 -2.54
C THR A 92 4.38 -17.73 -2.38
N ARG A 93 5.01 -16.60 -2.08
CA ARG A 93 6.47 -16.45 -1.91
C ARG A 93 6.84 -15.20 -1.12
N GLY A 94 8.04 -15.20 -0.56
CA GLY A 94 8.62 -14.04 0.11
C GLY A 94 9.39 -13.11 -0.83
N GLY A 95 9.80 -11.95 -0.31
CA GLY A 95 10.64 -10.99 -1.02
C GLY A 95 10.28 -9.54 -0.72
N GLY A 96 10.77 -8.63 -1.56
CA GLY A 96 10.28 -7.26 -1.60
C GLY A 96 8.86 -7.22 -2.16
N VAL A 97 7.96 -6.51 -1.49
CA VAL A 97 6.63 -6.20 -1.99
C VAL A 97 6.68 -4.80 -2.60
N SER A 98 6.15 -4.65 -3.81
CA SER A 98 5.91 -3.35 -4.44
C SER A 98 4.49 -3.31 -4.96
N ALA A 99 3.69 -2.40 -4.42
CA ALA A 99 2.30 -2.17 -4.80
C ALA A 99 2.18 -0.82 -5.49
N PHE A 100 1.88 -0.82 -6.79
CA PHE A 100 1.46 0.38 -7.49
C PHE A 100 -0.04 0.55 -7.31
N VAL A 101 -0.46 1.76 -6.97
CA VAL A 101 -1.86 2.09 -6.75
C VAL A 101 -2.19 3.40 -7.44
N ARG A 102 -3.18 3.36 -8.33
CA ARG A 102 -3.67 4.53 -9.06
C ARG A 102 -4.95 5.03 -8.41
N TYR A 103 -5.04 6.34 -8.24
CA TYR A 103 -6.19 7.07 -7.70
C TYR A 103 -6.64 8.12 -8.71
N ARG A 104 -7.80 8.74 -8.48
CA ARG A 104 -8.27 9.86 -9.33
C ARG A 104 -7.31 11.05 -9.34
N ARG A 105 -6.63 11.29 -8.21
CA ARG A 105 -5.71 12.42 -8.02
C ARG A 105 -4.26 12.11 -8.39
N GLY A 106 -3.92 10.87 -8.74
CA GLY A 106 -2.54 10.50 -9.02
C GLY A 106 -2.22 9.05 -8.72
N TRP A 107 -0.98 8.75 -8.39
CA TRP A 107 -0.52 7.37 -8.16
C TRP A 107 0.53 7.31 -7.04
N VAL A 108 0.66 6.13 -6.45
CA VAL A 108 1.60 5.85 -5.36
C VAL A 108 2.20 4.47 -5.56
N VAL A 109 3.51 4.35 -5.35
CA VAL A 109 4.20 3.07 -5.23
C VAL A 109 4.56 2.86 -3.76
N TYR A 110 3.94 1.84 -3.18
CA TYR A 110 4.20 1.39 -1.82
C TYR A 110 5.16 0.21 -1.82
N THR A 111 6.02 0.13 -0.80
CA THR A 111 6.95 -0.98 -0.62
C THR A 111 6.92 -1.55 0.78
N ALA A 112 7.14 -2.86 0.86
CA ALA A 112 7.26 -3.63 2.09
C ALA A 112 8.21 -4.82 1.91
N ARG A 113 8.45 -5.55 3.00
CA ARG A 113 9.06 -6.88 2.97
C ARG A 113 8.03 -7.93 3.37
N LEU A 114 8.09 -9.08 2.73
CA LEU A 114 7.31 -10.25 3.08
C LEU A 114 8.26 -11.42 3.29
N ALA A 115 8.23 -12.03 4.47
CA ALA A 115 8.85 -13.33 4.70
C ALA A 115 7.75 -14.39 4.67
N VAL A 116 7.94 -15.41 3.85
CA VAL A 116 7.01 -16.53 3.73
C VAL A 116 7.74 -17.77 4.21
N HIS A 117 7.13 -18.45 5.18
CA HIS A 117 7.61 -19.71 5.75
C HIS A 117 6.70 -20.86 5.35
#